data_AF-A0A1I7XHI3-F1
#
_entry.id   AF-A0A1I7XHI3-F1
#
_cell.length_a   1.000
_cell.length_b   1.000
_cell.length_c   1.000
_cell.angle_alpha   90.00
_cell.angle_beta   90.00
_cell.angle_gamma   90.00
#
_symmetry.space_group_name_H-M   'P 1'
#
loop_
_entity.id
_entity.type
_entity.pdbx_description
1 polymer ?
#
loop_
_entity_poly.entity_id
_entity_poly.type
_entity_poly.pdbx_seq_one_letter_code
_entity_poly.pdbx_strand_id
1 'polypeptide(L)'
;MGRRIYTIFNITNIEIKIIDVDGMNETINLANLSIMCEGKEQKGVDISSCSPCGQELRRMQEELEAAHRSLAEKDEKMGKMTLMQDSVDAEVQELTEKLFQEAYKMVNDAEDRRQKAEKLLNESRLQVDVLTAEVSALKVLVQTPGMGRNHFQHTSPEHKSGFAKFFSNTSSSSRNSSISKISSRKSSTLPSTSYEDRKRERDIEQQEADAVEEVDPILFGEFASWRDAGHPVVHHKFVERIAIEEVGPCMNFLSRDLAESILDSIIVNKLELEPVCEDKPIIRTCALTNVSRFCPYRVRIAEDTQWHRISLLARNRIAAVCDYFTFVRYMRLGLIKSGIRDSYFDVVALRKNMCLAKLGLGFVPKTNLRAGY
;
A
#
# COMPACT_ATOMS: atom_id res chain seq x y z
N MET A 1 59.71 -43.63 48.80
CA MET A 1 58.94 -43.71 47.54
C MET A 1 57.73 -42.79 47.70
N GLY A 2 57.40 -41.81 46.86
CA GLY A 2 57.96 -41.39 45.59
C GLY A 2 57.94 -39.85 45.45
N ARG A 3 58.89 -39.36 44.65
CA ARG A 3 59.09 -37.96 44.28
C ARG A 3 58.02 -37.49 43.29
N ARG A 4 57.56 -36.25 43.43
CA ARG A 4 57.20 -35.31 42.34
C ARG A 4 57.53 -33.91 42.90
N ILE A 5 58.74 -33.41 42.65
CA ILE A 5 59.10 -32.50 41.53
C ILE A 5 57.96 -31.53 41.21
N TYR A 6 58.05 -30.31 41.75
CA TYR A 6 57.48 -29.15 41.11
C TYR A 6 58.64 -28.24 40.73
N THR A 7 58.81 -28.12 39.43
CA THR A 7 59.85 -27.39 38.73
C THR A 7 59.75 -25.91 39.11
N ILE A 8 60.85 -25.36 39.61
CA ILE A 8 61.06 -23.92 39.70
C ILE A 8 61.11 -23.42 38.26
N PHE A 9 59.99 -22.89 37.77
CA PHE A 9 60.04 -22.04 36.58
C PHE A 9 60.55 -20.68 37.04
N ASN A 10 61.86 -20.53 36.90
CA ASN A 10 62.49 -19.23 36.83
C ASN A 10 61.99 -18.61 35.51
N ILE A 11 60.89 -17.84 35.56
CA ILE A 11 60.40 -17.11 34.39
C ILE A 11 61.20 -15.80 34.32
N THR A 12 62.49 -15.90 34.01
CA THR A 12 63.21 -14.80 33.39
C THR A 12 62.66 -14.67 31.97
N ASN A 13 62.00 -13.53 31.69
CA ASN A 13 61.32 -13.15 30.45
C ASN A 13 59.89 -13.68 30.28
N ILE A 14 58.93 -12.94 30.84
CA ILE A 14 57.59 -12.81 30.22
C ILE A 14 57.71 -11.68 29.19
N GLU A 15 57.76 -12.04 27.91
CA GLU A 15 57.62 -11.09 26.82
C GLU A 15 56.12 -10.93 26.54
N ILE A 16 55.50 -9.87 27.08
CA ILE A 16 54.11 -9.54 26.74
C ILE A 16 54.12 -8.84 25.39
N LYS A 17 53.72 -9.53 24.32
CA LYS A 17 53.38 -8.89 23.05
C LYS A 17 51.97 -8.34 23.11
N ILE A 18 51.86 -7.03 23.30
CA ILE A 18 50.61 -6.29 23.05
C ILE A 18 50.56 -6.06 21.54
N ILE A 19 49.58 -6.68 20.87
CA ILE A 19 49.28 -6.38 19.47
C ILE A 19 48.24 -5.25 19.49
N ASP A 20 48.69 -4.04 19.21
CA ASP A 20 47.84 -2.89 18.94
C ASP A 20 47.74 -2.68 17.42
N VAL A 21 46.59 -2.19 16.94
CA VAL A 21 46.18 -2.21 15.53
C VAL A 21 46.94 -1.21 14.65
N ASP A 22 47.88 -0.43 15.19
CA ASP A 22 48.71 0.49 14.41
C ASP A 22 50.22 0.27 14.65
N GLY A 23 50.73 -0.88 14.23
CA GLY A 23 52.01 -1.02 13.50
C GLY A 23 53.33 -0.45 14.07
N MET A 24 53.48 -0.16 15.37
CA MET A 24 54.78 0.22 15.96
C MET A 24 55.14 -0.67 17.17
N ASN A 25 56.21 -1.45 17.04
CA ASN A 25 56.76 -2.30 18.11
C ASN A 25 57.74 -1.50 18.97
N GLU A 26 57.37 -1.18 20.21
CA GLU A 26 58.33 -0.78 21.26
C GLU A 26 58.40 -1.84 22.35
N THR A 27 59.60 -2.35 22.62
CA THR A 27 59.89 -3.37 23.64
C THR A 27 60.49 -2.70 24.87
N ILE A 28 59.77 -2.71 26.00
CA ILE A 28 60.26 -2.15 27.27
C ILE A 28 60.86 -3.27 28.13
N ASN A 29 62.12 -3.12 28.56
CA ASN A 29 62.86 -4.10 29.35
C ASN A 29 62.99 -3.62 30.82
N LEU A 30 62.28 -4.28 31.74
CA LEU A 30 62.17 -3.92 33.17
C LEU A 30 63.27 -4.58 34.03
N ALA A 31 64.54 -4.25 33.77
CA ALA A 31 65.66 -4.88 34.48
C ALA A 31 66.24 -4.10 35.67
N ASN A 32 65.91 -2.82 35.92
CA ASN A 32 66.63 -2.05 36.95
C ASN A 32 65.76 -1.04 37.72
N LEU A 33 64.97 -1.51 38.69
CA LEU A 33 64.51 -0.62 39.76
C LEU A 33 64.62 -1.31 41.13
N SER A 34 65.80 -1.20 41.72
CA SER A 34 66.04 -1.48 43.14
C SER A 34 65.60 -0.27 43.95
N ILE A 35 64.59 -0.43 44.80
CA ILE A 35 64.28 0.54 45.86
C ILE A 35 64.28 -0.25 47.18
N MET A 36 65.39 -0.13 47.92
CA MET A 36 65.45 -0.56 49.31
C MET A 36 64.72 0.46 50.18
N CYS A 37 63.82 -0.02 51.04
CA CYS A 37 63.40 0.70 52.23
C CYS A 37 63.46 -0.27 53.42
N GLU A 38 64.52 -0.15 54.23
CA GLU A 38 64.51 -0.63 55.61
C GLU A 38 63.53 0.21 56.45
N GLY A 39 62.78 -0.43 57.34
CA GLY A 39 61.94 0.30 58.29
C GLY A 39 61.28 -0.62 59.30
N LYS A 40 61.87 -0.69 60.49
CA LYS A 40 61.37 -1.35 61.71
C LYS A 40 59.97 -0.86 62.10
N GLU A 41 59.24 -1.74 62.80
CA GLU A 41 57.99 -1.43 63.48
C GLU A 41 58.10 -0.21 64.41
N GLN A 42 57.25 0.79 64.18
CA GLN A 42 56.84 1.73 65.23
C GLN A 42 55.41 2.22 65.00
N LYS A 43 54.60 2.14 66.06
CA LYS A 43 53.22 2.64 66.14
C LYS A 43 53.17 4.16 66.05
N GLY A 44 52.15 4.67 65.33
CA GLY A 44 51.57 6.00 65.52
C GLY A 44 52.42 7.15 65.01
N VAL A 45 52.30 7.47 63.72
CA VAL A 45 52.57 8.81 63.19
C VAL A 45 51.49 9.10 62.15
N ASP A 46 50.69 10.13 62.40
CA ASP A 46 49.85 10.75 61.39
C ASP A 46 50.72 11.08 60.18
N ILE A 47 50.51 10.37 59.08
CA ILE A 47 51.15 10.69 57.80
C ILE A 47 50.49 11.96 57.30
N SER A 48 51.10 13.08 57.69
CA SER A 48 50.96 14.36 57.05
C SER A 48 51.01 14.18 55.54
N SER A 49 50.04 14.81 54.90
CA SER A 49 50.01 15.16 53.49
C SER A 49 51.39 15.49 52.91
N CYS A 50 51.56 15.14 51.63
CA CYS A 50 52.57 15.68 50.71
C CYS A 50 53.89 14.89 50.58
N SER A 51 53.84 13.72 49.92
CA SER A 51 54.93 13.32 49.03
C SER A 51 54.38 13.35 47.59
N PRO A 52 55.06 13.98 46.61
CA PRO A 52 54.53 14.18 45.24
C PRO A 52 54.06 12.88 44.59
N CYS A 53 54.74 11.76 44.88
CA CYS A 53 54.41 10.42 44.38
C CYS A 53 53.10 9.86 44.95
N GLY A 54 52.78 10.14 46.22
CA GLY A 54 51.55 9.67 46.86
C GLY A 54 50.30 10.46 46.45
N GLN A 55 50.46 11.74 46.09
CA GLN A 55 49.38 12.54 45.50
C GLN A 55 49.12 12.12 44.05
N GLU A 56 50.17 11.85 43.27
CA GLU A 56 50.01 11.40 41.88
C GLU A 56 49.40 9.99 41.79
N LEU A 57 49.79 9.06 42.67
CA LEU A 57 49.15 7.74 42.76
C LEU A 57 47.67 7.83 43.09
N ARG A 58 47.29 8.72 44.01
CA ARG A 58 45.87 8.93 44.36
C ARG A 58 45.10 9.55 43.20
N ARG A 59 45.69 10.52 42.51
CA ARG A 59 45.11 11.13 41.31
C ARG A 59 44.89 10.10 40.19
N MET A 60 45.88 9.24 39.92
CA MET A 60 45.75 8.18 38.93
C MET A 60 44.68 7.14 39.32
N GLN A 61 44.55 6.82 40.62
CA GLN A 61 43.46 5.95 41.09
C GLN A 61 42.08 6.59 40.88
N GLU A 62 41.92 7.87 41.20
CA GLU A 62 40.67 8.61 40.98
C GLU A 62 40.33 8.71 39.48
N GLU A 63 41.33 8.94 38.62
CA GLU A 63 41.14 8.96 37.15
C GLU A 63 40.76 7.57 36.61
N LEU A 64 41.36 6.50 37.11
CA LEU A 64 41.02 5.12 36.74
C LEU A 64 39.59 4.77 37.15
N GLU A 65 39.18 5.13 38.36
CA GLU A 65 37.81 4.92 38.84
C GLU A 65 36.78 5.75 38.05
N ALA A 66 37.14 6.96 37.63
CA ALA A 66 36.31 7.78 36.74
C ALA A 66 36.18 7.15 35.35
N ALA A 67 37.28 6.63 34.80
CA ALA A 67 37.29 5.93 33.51
C ALA A 67 36.43 4.66 33.54
N HIS A 68 36.54 3.85 34.60
CA HIS A 68 35.71 2.65 34.79
C HIS A 68 34.21 2.99 34.89
N ARG A 69 33.84 4.05 35.62
CA ARG A 69 32.44 4.51 35.66
C ARG A 69 31.94 4.97 34.30
N SER A 70 32.75 5.72 33.54
CA SER A 70 32.38 6.15 32.20
C SER A 70 32.23 4.97 31.22
N LEU A 71 33.06 3.93 31.34
CA LEU A 71 32.93 2.71 30.54
C LEU A 71 31.64 1.97 30.88
N ALA A 72 31.33 1.78 32.16
CA ALA A 72 30.08 1.12 32.58
C ALA A 72 28.83 1.85 32.05
N GLU A 73 28.81 3.18 32.08
CA GLU A 73 27.72 3.97 31.50
C GLU A 73 27.61 3.82 29.96
N LYS A 74 28.76 3.71 29.27
CA LYS A 74 28.77 3.47 27.82
C LYS A 74 28.28 2.06 27.50
N ASP A 75 28.68 1.05 28.27
CA ASP A 75 28.23 -0.34 28.09
C ASP A 75 26.71 -0.46 28.26
N GLU A 76 26.12 0.25 29.24
CA GLU A 76 24.66 0.29 29.42
C GLU A 76 23.95 0.94 28.21
N LYS A 77 24.51 2.03 27.69
CA LYS A 77 23.96 2.70 26.49
C LYS A 77 24.10 1.83 25.24
N MET A 78 25.24 1.15 25.08
CA MET A 78 25.46 0.20 24.00
C MET A 78 24.44 -0.94 24.06
N GLY A 79 24.19 -1.50 25.26
CA GLY A 79 23.16 -2.54 25.43
C GLY A 79 21.76 -2.07 25.05
N LYS A 80 21.36 -0.85 25.44
CA LYS A 80 20.08 -0.26 25.02
C LYS A 80 20.01 -0.05 23.50
N MET A 81 21.13 0.35 22.89
CA MET A 81 21.22 0.58 21.45
C MET A 81 21.09 -0.73 20.66
N THR A 82 21.74 -1.81 21.11
CA THR A 82 21.61 -3.14 20.51
C THR A 82 20.16 -3.63 20.54
N LEU A 83 19.45 -3.48 21.66
CA LEU A 83 18.04 -3.88 21.75
C LEU A 83 17.13 -3.10 20.79
N MET A 84 17.37 -1.79 20.64
CA MET A 84 16.63 -0.98 19.67
C MET A 84 16.94 -1.41 18.23
N GLN A 85 18.20 -1.74 17.95
CA GLN A 85 18.61 -2.24 16.64
C GLN A 85 17.92 -3.57 16.32
N ASP A 86 17.95 -4.54 17.24
CA ASP A 86 17.30 -5.84 17.05
C ASP A 86 15.78 -5.70 16.82
N SER A 87 15.13 -4.77 17.51
CA SER A 87 13.71 -4.47 17.32
C SER A 87 13.43 -3.92 15.92
N VAL A 88 14.24 -2.96 15.46
CA VAL A 88 14.08 -2.37 14.12
C VAL A 88 14.37 -3.41 13.04
N ASP A 89 15.40 -4.23 13.21
CA ASP A 89 15.75 -5.28 12.26
C ASP A 89 14.62 -6.32 12.14
N ALA A 90 13.96 -6.67 13.25
CA ALA A 90 12.79 -7.54 13.25
C ALA A 90 11.60 -6.92 12.49
N GLU A 91 11.30 -5.64 12.71
CA GLU A 91 10.23 -4.93 11.99
C GLU A 91 10.52 -4.83 10.49
N VAL A 92 11.78 -4.55 10.12
CA VAL A 92 12.20 -4.52 8.71
C VAL A 92 12.05 -5.90 8.07
N GLN A 93 12.41 -6.96 8.78
CA GLN A 93 12.25 -8.32 8.28
C GLN A 93 10.77 -8.69 8.08
N GLU A 94 9.90 -8.37 9.05
CA GLU A 94 8.45 -8.62 8.93
C GLU A 94 7.83 -7.83 7.76
N LEU A 95 8.20 -6.55 7.60
CA LEU A 95 7.72 -5.74 6.50
C LEU A 95 8.20 -6.28 5.15
N THR A 96 9.46 -6.73 5.08
CA THR A 96 10.04 -7.33 3.89
C THR A 96 9.30 -8.61 3.50
N GLU A 97 8.99 -9.46 4.48
CA GLU A 97 8.20 -10.67 4.25
C GLU A 97 6.80 -10.35 3.71
N LYS A 98 6.09 -9.38 4.31
CA LYS A 98 4.77 -8.94 3.83
C LYS A 98 4.82 -8.37 2.42
N LEU A 99 5.85 -7.59 2.09
CA LEU A 99 6.03 -7.05 0.73
C LEU A 99 6.22 -8.16 -0.29
N PHE A 100 7.04 -9.17 0.02
CA PHE A 100 7.20 -10.32 -0.88
C PHE A 100 5.90 -11.10 -1.04
N GLN A 101 5.18 -11.38 0.05
CA GLN A 101 3.89 -12.08 -0.01
C GLN A 101 2.87 -11.33 -0.90
N GLU A 102 2.77 -10.00 -0.75
CA GLU A 102 1.85 -9.21 -1.59
C GLU A 102 2.32 -9.17 -3.05
N ALA A 103 3.62 -9.05 -3.32
CA ALA A 103 4.16 -9.12 -4.67
C ALA A 103 3.85 -10.48 -5.34
N TYR A 104 4.07 -11.59 -4.64
CA TYR A 104 3.73 -12.94 -5.13
C TYR A 104 2.24 -13.06 -5.44
N LYS A 105 1.38 -12.56 -4.55
CA LYS A 105 -0.07 -12.54 -4.74
C LYS A 105 -0.45 -11.74 -5.99
N MET A 106 0.09 -10.53 -6.15
CA MET A 106 -0.20 -9.69 -7.33
C MET A 106 0.20 -10.36 -8.64
N VAL A 107 1.35 -11.05 -8.67
CA VAL A 107 1.81 -11.79 -9.85
C VAL A 107 0.88 -12.97 -10.15
N ASN A 108 0.51 -13.76 -9.15
CA ASN A 108 -0.41 -14.88 -9.32
C ASN A 108 -1.80 -14.42 -9.79
N ASP A 109 -2.33 -13.34 -9.21
CA ASP A 109 -3.61 -12.76 -9.63
C ASP A 109 -3.58 -12.30 -11.08
N ALA A 110 -2.47 -11.71 -11.53
CA ALA A 110 -2.28 -11.31 -12.92
C ALA A 110 -2.17 -12.53 -13.86
N GLU A 111 -1.46 -13.58 -13.43
CA GLU A 111 -1.31 -14.83 -14.19
C GLU A 111 -2.66 -15.55 -14.34
N ASP A 112 -3.45 -15.64 -13.27
CA ASP A 112 -4.79 -16.23 -13.31
C ASP A 112 -5.74 -15.45 -14.23
N ARG A 113 -5.69 -14.11 -14.19
CA ARG A 113 -6.48 -13.28 -15.12
C ARG A 113 -6.04 -13.49 -16.56
N ARG A 114 -4.73 -13.60 -16.82
CA ARG A 114 -4.17 -13.88 -18.15
C ARG A 114 -4.65 -15.23 -18.65
N GLN A 115 -4.56 -16.29 -17.83
CA GLN A 115 -5.03 -17.63 -18.20
C GLN A 115 -6.53 -17.65 -18.51
N LYS A 116 -7.37 -16.96 -17.73
CA LYS A 116 -8.80 -16.83 -18.01
C LYS A 116 -9.07 -16.12 -19.33
N ALA A 117 -8.37 -15.03 -19.60
CA ALA A 117 -8.50 -14.29 -20.85
C ALA A 117 -8.04 -15.11 -22.07
N GLU A 118 -6.90 -15.81 -21.96
CA GLU A 118 -6.40 -16.71 -23.01
C GLU A 118 -7.38 -17.84 -23.30
N LYS A 119 -8.01 -18.41 -22.27
CA LYS A 119 -9.04 -19.44 -22.42
C LYS A 119 -10.27 -18.92 -23.16
N LEU A 120 -10.81 -17.77 -22.74
CA LEU A 120 -11.98 -17.16 -23.39
C LEU A 120 -11.68 -16.77 -24.84
N LEU A 121 -10.47 -16.27 -25.11
CA LEU A 121 -10.02 -15.96 -26.47
C LEU A 121 -9.98 -17.22 -27.33
N ASN A 122 -9.47 -18.33 -26.79
CA ASN A 122 -9.43 -19.60 -27.52
C ASN A 122 -10.84 -20.14 -27.80
N GLU A 123 -11.76 -20.05 -26.84
CA GLU A 123 -13.17 -20.44 -27.02
C GLU A 123 -13.86 -19.59 -28.11
N SER A 124 -13.66 -18.26 -28.08
CA SER A 124 -14.19 -17.36 -29.10
C SER A 124 -13.58 -17.62 -30.48
N ARG A 125 -12.28 -17.91 -30.55
CA ARG A 125 -11.60 -18.28 -31.80
C ARG A 125 -12.20 -19.55 -32.40
N LEU A 126 -12.44 -20.57 -31.60
CA LEU A 126 -13.10 -21.80 -32.04
C LEU A 126 -14.53 -21.53 -32.57
N GLN A 127 -15.28 -20.63 -31.93
CA GLN A 127 -16.61 -20.23 -32.43
C GLN A 127 -16.53 -19.54 -33.79
N VAL A 128 -15.56 -18.63 -33.97
CA VAL A 128 -15.32 -17.95 -35.25
C VAL A 128 -14.95 -18.96 -36.34
N ASP A 129 -14.11 -19.94 -36.04
CA ASP A 129 -13.72 -20.99 -37.00
C ASP A 129 -14.92 -21.82 -37.45
N VAL A 130 -15.82 -22.21 -36.52
CA VAL A 130 -17.06 -22.92 -36.83
C VAL A 130 -17.97 -22.07 -37.73
N LEU A 131 -18.24 -20.83 -37.33
CA LEU A 131 -19.09 -19.92 -38.12
C LEU A 131 -18.51 -19.66 -39.51
N THR A 132 -17.18 -19.54 -39.62
CA THR A 132 -16.49 -19.36 -40.90
C THR A 132 -16.67 -20.59 -41.80
N ALA A 133 -16.59 -21.79 -41.23
CA ALA A 133 -16.84 -23.04 -41.97
C ALA A 133 -18.31 -23.13 -42.44
N GLU A 134 -19.27 -22.77 -41.59
CA GLU A 134 -20.70 -22.75 -41.94
C GLU A 134 -20.99 -21.76 -43.08
N VAL A 135 -20.48 -20.54 -42.99
CA VAL A 135 -20.64 -19.52 -44.04
C VAL A 135 -20.00 -19.98 -45.35
N SER A 136 -18.83 -20.60 -45.29
CA SER A 136 -18.17 -21.18 -46.47
C SER A 136 -19.03 -22.27 -47.13
N ALA A 137 -19.60 -23.19 -46.34
CA ALA A 137 -20.48 -24.24 -46.83
C ALA A 137 -21.77 -23.67 -47.45
N LEU A 138 -22.41 -22.70 -46.80
CA LEU A 138 -23.59 -22.01 -47.32
C LEU A 138 -23.28 -21.29 -48.63
N LYS A 139 -22.10 -20.66 -48.75
CA LYS A 139 -21.67 -19.99 -49.98
C LYS A 139 -21.53 -20.98 -51.14
N VAL A 140 -20.99 -22.18 -50.90
CA VAL A 140 -20.91 -23.26 -51.91
C VAL A 140 -22.30 -23.70 -52.35
N LEU A 141 -23.24 -23.89 -51.42
CA LEU A 141 -24.62 -24.28 -51.74
C LEU A 141 -25.34 -23.22 -52.60
N VAL A 142 -25.12 -21.94 -52.31
CA VAL A 142 -25.70 -20.82 -53.09
C VAL A 142 -25.04 -20.67 -54.46
N GLN A 143 -23.72 -20.89 -54.55
CA GLN A 143 -22.96 -20.72 -55.79
C GLN A 143 -23.04 -21.92 -56.74
N THR A 144 -23.48 -23.10 -56.28
CA THR A 144 -23.65 -24.30 -57.10
C THR A 144 -24.87 -24.15 -58.02
N PRO A 145 -24.70 -23.96 -59.35
CA PRO A 145 -25.82 -23.75 -60.25
C PRO A 145 -26.62 -25.04 -60.43
N GLY A 146 -27.91 -25.03 -60.09
CA GLY A 146 -28.82 -26.17 -60.30
C GLY A 146 -29.65 -26.61 -59.08
N MET A 147 -29.31 -26.20 -57.86
CA MET A 147 -30.07 -26.57 -56.64
C MET A 147 -31.13 -25.54 -56.20
N GLY A 148 -31.16 -24.34 -56.81
CA GLY A 148 -32.05 -23.24 -56.40
C GLY A 148 -33.42 -23.16 -57.09
N ARG A 149 -33.78 -24.04 -58.03
CA ARG A 149 -35.05 -23.90 -58.78
C ARG A 149 -36.19 -24.83 -58.36
N ASN A 150 -35.95 -25.88 -57.58
CA ASN A 150 -37.00 -26.87 -57.29
C ASN A 150 -37.19 -27.29 -55.81
N HIS A 151 -36.51 -26.68 -54.82
CA HIS A 151 -36.59 -27.17 -53.44
C HIS A 151 -37.38 -26.29 -52.44
N PHE A 152 -37.91 -25.13 -52.83
CA PHE A 152 -38.67 -24.28 -51.90
C PHE A 152 -40.19 -24.29 -52.11
N GLN A 153 -40.73 -25.15 -52.99
CA GLN A 153 -42.18 -25.17 -53.26
C GLN A 153 -42.96 -26.34 -52.67
N HIS A 154 -42.32 -27.46 -52.28
CA HIS A 154 -43.06 -28.61 -51.73
C HIS A 154 -42.24 -29.44 -50.72
N THR A 155 -41.89 -28.87 -49.57
CA THR A 155 -41.70 -29.63 -48.34
C THR A 155 -42.03 -28.74 -47.15
N SER A 156 -43.29 -28.77 -46.72
CA SER A 156 -43.57 -28.67 -45.28
C SER A 156 -43.22 -30.03 -44.70
N PRO A 157 -42.25 -30.09 -43.77
CA PRO A 157 -42.42 -30.94 -42.61
C PRO A 157 -42.22 -30.11 -41.36
N GLU A 158 -43.05 -30.36 -40.35
CA GLU A 158 -42.82 -29.97 -38.98
C GLU A 158 -41.44 -30.46 -38.51
N HIS A 159 -40.38 -29.69 -38.75
CA HIS A 159 -39.10 -29.93 -38.13
C HIS A 159 -39.08 -29.23 -36.78
N LYS A 160 -39.44 -30.00 -35.75
CA LYS A 160 -38.99 -29.77 -34.37
C LYS A 160 -37.46 -29.68 -34.42
N SER A 161 -36.95 -28.46 -34.44
CA SER A 161 -35.52 -28.19 -34.34
C SER A 161 -34.99 -28.77 -33.04
N GLY A 162 -34.18 -29.82 -33.16
CA GLY A 162 -33.55 -30.55 -32.05
C GLY A 162 -32.45 -29.76 -31.31
N PHE A 163 -32.33 -28.45 -31.54
CA PHE A 163 -31.33 -27.60 -30.88
C PHE A 163 -31.93 -26.61 -29.86
N ALA A 164 -33.25 -26.55 -29.73
CA ALA A 164 -33.93 -25.68 -28.75
C ALA A 164 -33.86 -26.18 -27.29
N LYS A 165 -33.14 -27.28 -26.99
CA LYS A 165 -33.01 -27.85 -25.63
C LYS A 165 -31.73 -27.49 -24.88
N PHE A 166 -30.81 -26.73 -25.46
CA PHE A 166 -29.57 -26.33 -24.77
C PHE A 166 -29.61 -24.97 -24.08
N PHE A 167 -30.67 -24.17 -24.28
CA PHE A 167 -30.69 -22.77 -23.81
C PHE A 167 -31.93 -22.34 -23.00
N SER A 168 -32.74 -23.28 -22.49
CA SER A 168 -33.84 -22.94 -21.56
C SER A 168 -33.95 -23.92 -20.38
N ASN A 169 -33.26 -23.63 -19.29
CA ASN A 169 -33.89 -23.37 -17.99
C ASN A 169 -32.82 -23.24 -16.88
N THR A 170 -32.65 -22.02 -16.42
CA THR A 170 -32.45 -21.73 -15.01
C THR A 170 -33.72 -22.12 -14.24
N SER A 171 -33.62 -23.12 -13.36
CA SER A 171 -34.23 -23.20 -12.01
C SER A 171 -34.53 -24.65 -11.63
N SER A 172 -33.78 -25.18 -10.66
CA SER A 172 -34.29 -25.86 -9.44
C SER A 172 -33.33 -26.94 -8.92
N SER A 173 -32.87 -26.73 -7.68
CA SER A 173 -32.61 -27.74 -6.64
C SER A 173 -31.74 -28.96 -6.99
N SER A 174 -30.45 -28.92 -6.65
CA SER A 174 -29.64 -30.11 -6.46
C SER A 174 -29.86 -30.70 -5.06
N ARG A 175 -30.61 -31.81 -5.01
CA ARG A 175 -30.55 -32.78 -3.90
C ARG A 175 -29.21 -33.53 -4.02
N ASN A 176 -28.39 -33.49 -2.97
CA ASN A 176 -27.20 -34.33 -2.86
C ASN A 176 -27.60 -35.76 -2.50
N SER A 177 -27.29 -36.71 -3.40
CA SER A 177 -27.28 -38.14 -3.11
C SER A 177 -25.83 -38.60 -2.94
N SER A 178 -25.55 -39.10 -1.74
CA SER A 178 -24.33 -39.76 -1.31
C SER A 178 -23.97 -40.94 -2.21
N ILE A 179 -22.69 -41.09 -2.59
CA ILE A 179 -22.06 -42.39 -2.76
C ILE A 179 -20.57 -42.31 -2.40
N SER A 180 -20.26 -43.10 -1.39
CA SER A 180 -18.95 -43.41 -0.83
C SER A 180 -18.07 -44.18 -1.81
N LYS A 181 -16.80 -43.80 -1.95
CA LYS A 181 -15.69 -44.76 -2.12
C LYS A 181 -14.46 -44.33 -1.32
N ILE A 182 -13.94 -45.33 -0.62
CA ILE A 182 -12.95 -45.30 0.46
C ILE A 182 -11.52 -45.31 -0.09
N SER A 183 -10.70 -44.43 0.50
CA SER A 183 -9.28 -44.55 0.89
C SER A 183 -8.26 -45.24 -0.04
N SER A 184 -7.25 -44.48 -0.44
CA SER A 184 -5.86 -44.91 -0.31
C SER A 184 -5.04 -43.82 0.39
N ARG A 185 -4.40 -44.20 1.50
CA ARG A 185 -3.57 -43.37 2.38
C ARG A 185 -2.25 -43.01 1.71
N LYS A 186 -1.88 -41.73 1.68
CA LYS A 186 -0.51 -41.25 1.94
C LYS A 186 -0.55 -39.94 2.74
N SER A 187 0.42 -39.85 3.63
CA SER A 187 0.63 -38.97 4.78
C SER A 187 0.88 -37.50 4.43
N SER A 188 0.81 -36.63 5.46
CA SER A 188 1.28 -35.22 5.53
C SER A 188 0.59 -34.27 4.53
N THR A 189 -0.04 -33.15 4.89
CA THR A 189 0.23 -32.12 5.91
C THR A 189 -1.09 -31.34 6.11
N LEU A 190 -1.25 -30.62 7.22
CA LEU A 190 -2.45 -29.84 7.55
C LEU A 190 -2.97 -28.98 6.36
N PRO A 191 -4.29 -28.87 6.11
CA PRO A 191 -4.81 -28.10 5.00
C PRO A 191 -4.77 -26.60 5.32
N SER A 192 -3.79 -25.90 4.75
CA SER A 192 -3.72 -24.43 4.71
C SER A 192 -4.69 -23.80 3.69
N THR A 193 -5.77 -24.52 3.32
CA THR A 193 -6.72 -24.11 2.26
C THR A 193 -7.85 -23.23 2.78
N SER A 194 -8.13 -23.26 4.09
CA SER A 194 -9.28 -22.56 4.67
C SER A 194 -9.17 -21.03 4.67
N TYR A 195 -7.95 -20.46 4.64
CA TYR A 195 -7.77 -19.01 4.63
C TYR A 195 -8.05 -18.40 3.25
N GLU A 196 -7.51 -18.99 2.19
CA GLU A 196 -7.71 -18.49 0.83
C GLU A 196 -9.14 -18.72 0.31
N ASP A 197 -9.80 -19.81 0.73
CA ASP A 197 -11.22 -20.01 0.41
C ASP A 197 -12.12 -18.99 1.13
N ARG A 198 -11.89 -18.72 2.42
CA ARG A 198 -12.62 -17.67 3.17
C ARG A 198 -12.35 -16.25 2.65
N LYS A 199 -11.15 -16.01 2.13
CA LYS A 199 -10.79 -14.73 1.52
C LYS A 199 -11.51 -14.56 0.19
N ARG A 200 -11.54 -15.59 -0.66
CA ARG A 200 -12.34 -15.58 -1.90
C ARG A 200 -13.83 -15.39 -1.65
N GLU A 201 -14.38 -16.06 -0.64
CA GLU A 201 -15.79 -15.86 -0.24
C GLU A 201 -16.06 -14.40 0.15
N ARG A 202 -15.20 -13.80 0.99
CA ARG A 202 -15.33 -12.37 1.36
C ARG A 202 -15.15 -11.43 0.18
N ASP A 203 -14.24 -11.74 -0.74
CA ASP A 203 -14.01 -10.92 -1.93
C ASP A 203 -15.24 -10.97 -2.88
N ILE A 204 -15.90 -12.13 -2.99
CA ILE A 204 -17.14 -12.30 -3.74
C ILE A 204 -18.28 -11.54 -3.05
N GLU A 205 -18.46 -11.69 -1.74
CA GLU A 205 -19.48 -10.96 -0.98
C GLU A 205 -19.31 -9.44 -1.11
N GLN A 206 -18.08 -8.94 -1.03
CA GLN A 206 -17.77 -7.53 -1.21
C GLN A 206 -18.05 -7.07 -2.65
N GLN A 207 -17.69 -7.89 -3.65
CA GLN A 207 -17.96 -7.61 -5.05
C GLN A 207 -19.46 -7.56 -5.35
N GLU A 208 -20.24 -8.48 -4.77
CA GLU A 208 -21.69 -8.50 -4.87
C GLU A 208 -22.30 -7.27 -4.21
N ALA A 209 -21.84 -6.91 -3.01
CA ALA A 209 -22.27 -5.70 -2.32
C ALA A 209 -21.96 -4.42 -3.12
N ASP A 210 -20.79 -4.33 -3.75
CA ASP A 210 -20.40 -3.19 -4.59
C ASP A 210 -21.15 -3.16 -5.95
N ALA A 211 -21.74 -4.27 -6.39
CA ALA A 211 -22.51 -4.37 -7.64
C ALA A 211 -23.98 -3.94 -7.50
N VAL A 212 -24.50 -3.81 -6.27
CA VAL A 212 -25.89 -3.39 -6.03
C VAL A 212 -26.03 -1.88 -6.24
N GLU A 213 -26.75 -1.52 -7.30
CA GLU A 213 -27.11 -0.13 -7.63
C GLU A 213 -28.62 0.09 -7.48
N GLU A 214 -29.04 0.50 -6.29
CA GLU A 214 -30.43 0.91 -6.03
C GLU A 214 -30.59 2.43 -6.11
N VAL A 215 -31.67 2.87 -6.74
CA VAL A 215 -31.97 4.30 -6.92
C VAL A 215 -32.74 4.81 -5.70
N ASP A 216 -32.12 5.70 -4.93
CA ASP A 216 -32.85 6.50 -3.95
C ASP A 216 -33.81 7.47 -4.68
N PRO A 217 -35.14 7.39 -4.45
CA PRO A 217 -36.11 8.17 -5.19
C PRO A 217 -36.07 9.67 -4.87
N ILE A 218 -35.62 10.07 -3.67
CA ILE A 218 -35.53 11.48 -3.27
C ILE A 218 -34.35 12.14 -3.97
N LEU A 219 -33.17 11.54 -3.86
CA LEU A 219 -31.94 12.05 -4.48
C LEU A 219 -32.04 12.00 -6.01
N PHE A 220 -32.65 10.95 -6.56
CA PHE A 220 -32.89 10.87 -7.99
C PHE A 220 -33.87 11.94 -8.48
N GLY A 221 -34.96 12.19 -7.76
CA GLY A 221 -35.90 13.25 -8.08
C GLY A 221 -35.27 14.64 -8.06
N GLU A 222 -34.42 14.92 -7.06
CA GLU A 222 -33.65 16.17 -6.98
C GLU A 222 -32.65 16.32 -8.14
N PHE A 223 -31.93 15.25 -8.49
CA PHE A 223 -31.01 15.23 -9.63
C PHE A 223 -31.74 15.42 -10.97
N ALA A 224 -32.87 14.74 -11.17
CA ALA A 224 -33.68 14.87 -12.37
C ALA A 224 -34.18 16.31 -12.55
N SER A 225 -34.76 16.90 -11.50
CA SER A 225 -35.17 18.31 -11.49
C SER A 225 -34.03 19.26 -11.81
N TRP A 226 -32.85 19.02 -11.24
CA TRP A 226 -31.66 19.85 -11.50
C TRP A 226 -31.23 19.80 -12.97
N ARG A 227 -31.26 18.60 -13.55
CA ARG A 227 -30.90 18.38 -14.95
C ARG A 227 -31.89 19.04 -15.90
N ASP A 228 -33.19 18.89 -15.63
CA ASP A 228 -34.27 19.47 -16.42
C ASP A 228 -34.27 21.02 -16.33
N ALA A 229 -33.83 21.58 -15.20
CA ALA A 229 -33.62 23.01 -15.01
C ALA A 229 -32.37 23.56 -15.73
N GLY A 230 -31.67 22.75 -16.53
CA GLY A 230 -30.49 23.20 -17.28
C GLY A 230 -29.23 23.29 -16.43
N HIS A 231 -29.11 22.45 -15.40
CA HIS A 231 -27.91 22.32 -14.56
C HIS A 231 -27.49 23.65 -13.89
N PRO A 232 -28.37 24.32 -13.13
CA PRO A 232 -28.05 25.55 -12.43
C PRO A 232 -26.86 25.34 -11.47
N VAL A 233 -26.02 26.36 -11.33
CA VAL A 233 -24.78 26.33 -10.51
C VAL A 233 -25.03 26.69 -9.06
N VAL A 234 -26.10 27.46 -8.82
CA VAL A 234 -26.49 27.98 -7.50
C VAL A 234 -28.01 27.93 -7.39
N HIS A 235 -28.54 28.06 -6.17
CA HIS A 235 -29.97 28.18 -5.89
C HIS A 235 -30.82 27.00 -6.39
N HIS A 236 -30.29 25.79 -6.27
CA HIS A 236 -31.02 24.56 -6.55
C HIS A 236 -30.75 23.53 -5.46
N LYS A 237 -31.80 22.87 -4.96
CA LYS A 237 -31.74 21.93 -3.83
C LYS A 237 -30.64 20.88 -3.97
N PHE A 238 -30.53 20.28 -5.16
CA PHE A 238 -29.47 19.31 -5.47
C PHE A 238 -28.05 19.86 -5.24
N VAL A 239 -27.77 21.09 -5.68
CA VAL A 239 -26.44 21.70 -5.56
C VAL A 239 -26.17 22.13 -4.12
N GLU A 240 -27.17 22.72 -3.46
CA GLU A 240 -27.09 23.14 -2.06
C GLU A 240 -26.83 21.94 -1.13
N ARG A 241 -27.53 20.82 -1.37
CA ARG A 241 -27.30 19.56 -0.65
C ARG A 241 -25.84 19.12 -0.79
N ILE A 242 -25.33 19.05 -2.02
CA ILE A 242 -23.96 18.59 -2.27
C ILE A 242 -22.92 19.54 -1.66
N ALA A 243 -23.21 20.85 -1.68
CA ALA A 243 -22.36 21.85 -1.04
C ALA A 243 -22.25 21.62 0.48
N ILE A 244 -23.37 21.30 1.14
CA ILE A 244 -23.45 21.12 2.60
C ILE A 244 -22.94 19.73 3.03
N GLU A 245 -23.36 18.66 2.38
CA GLU A 245 -23.11 17.28 2.81
C GLU A 245 -21.71 16.77 2.40
N GLU A 246 -21.16 17.25 1.30
CA GLU A 246 -19.88 16.76 0.74
C GLU A 246 -18.81 17.83 0.52
N VAL A 247 -19.08 18.87 -0.28
CA VAL A 247 -18.03 19.83 -0.70
C VAL A 247 -17.50 20.62 0.50
N GLY A 248 -18.38 21.19 1.32
CA GLY A 248 -18.01 21.92 2.54
C GLY A 248 -17.16 21.06 3.49
N PRO A 249 -17.62 19.86 3.88
CA PRO A 249 -16.82 18.92 4.65
C PRO A 249 -15.50 18.51 3.99
N CYS A 250 -15.43 18.39 2.66
CA CYS A 250 -14.17 18.14 1.94
C CYS A 250 -13.22 19.34 1.94
N MET A 251 -13.74 20.57 1.99
CA MET A 251 -12.92 21.79 1.97
C MET A 251 -12.67 22.39 3.36
N ASN A 252 -13.19 21.77 4.43
CA ASN A 252 -12.92 22.18 5.80
C ASN A 252 -11.46 21.90 6.23
N PHE A 253 -10.58 22.87 5.99
CA PHE A 253 -9.16 22.86 6.35
C PHE A 253 -8.86 23.89 7.44
N LEU A 254 -7.68 23.79 8.08
CA LEU A 254 -7.27 24.77 9.10
C LEU A 254 -6.93 26.12 8.46
N SER A 255 -6.27 26.10 7.30
CA SER A 255 -6.07 27.29 6.46
C SER A 255 -7.34 27.57 5.64
N ARG A 256 -8.28 28.33 6.23
CA ARG A 256 -9.60 28.61 5.63
C ARG A 256 -9.49 29.46 4.36
N ASP A 257 -8.76 30.58 4.41
CA ASP A 257 -8.62 31.50 3.26
C ASP A 257 -8.02 30.81 2.03
N LEU A 258 -7.02 29.95 2.25
CA LEU A 258 -6.42 29.15 1.18
C LEU A 258 -7.41 28.12 0.63
N ALA A 259 -8.18 27.46 1.50
CA ALA A 259 -9.18 26.47 1.09
C ALA A 259 -10.33 27.10 0.29
N GLU A 260 -10.81 28.28 0.69
CA GLU A 260 -11.81 29.07 -0.04
C GLU A 260 -11.27 29.47 -1.42
N SER A 261 -10.05 30.02 -1.47
CA SER A 261 -9.40 30.38 -2.74
C SER A 261 -9.21 29.19 -3.67
N ILE A 262 -8.87 28.01 -3.12
CA ILE A 262 -8.79 26.77 -3.88
C ILE A 262 -10.17 26.37 -4.42
N LEU A 263 -11.22 26.42 -3.60
CA LEU A 263 -12.58 26.09 -4.04
C LEU A 263 -13.05 27.00 -5.17
N ASP A 264 -12.84 28.30 -5.05
CA ASP A 264 -13.14 29.28 -6.10
C ASP A 264 -12.41 28.93 -7.40
N SER A 265 -11.12 28.59 -7.29
CA SER A 265 -10.30 28.16 -8.44
C SER A 265 -10.79 26.86 -9.09
N ILE A 266 -11.27 25.89 -8.30
CA ILE A 266 -11.89 24.65 -8.81
C ILE A 266 -13.15 24.98 -9.62
N ILE A 267 -14.01 25.86 -9.10
CA ILE A 267 -15.26 26.26 -9.74
C ILE A 267 -14.96 26.89 -11.11
N VAL A 268 -13.97 27.79 -11.19
CA VAL A 268 -13.56 28.45 -12.44
C VAL A 268 -12.58 27.64 -13.30
N ASN A 269 -12.24 26.41 -12.89
CA ASN A 269 -11.36 25.49 -13.63
C ASN A 269 -9.93 26.01 -13.86
N LYS A 270 -9.32 26.63 -12.85
CA LYS A 270 -7.95 27.16 -12.92
C LYS A 270 -6.95 26.46 -12.01
N LEU A 271 -7.42 25.58 -11.11
CA LEU A 271 -6.57 24.94 -10.12
C LEU A 271 -5.60 23.97 -10.79
N GLU A 272 -4.34 24.04 -10.39
CA GLU A 272 -3.33 23.07 -10.78
C GLU A 272 -2.90 22.25 -9.57
N LEU A 273 -2.81 20.94 -9.76
CA LEU A 273 -2.49 19.98 -8.71
C LEU A 273 -1.56 18.91 -9.28
N GLU A 274 -0.35 18.85 -8.74
CA GLU A 274 0.71 18.00 -9.29
C GLU A 274 1.40 17.16 -8.20
N PRO A 275 1.83 15.94 -8.53
CA PRO A 275 2.80 15.22 -7.71
C PRO A 275 4.15 15.94 -7.78
N VAL A 276 4.91 15.84 -6.70
CA VAL A 276 6.29 16.35 -6.66
C VAL A 276 7.22 15.17 -6.53
N CYS A 277 8.12 15.04 -7.50
CA CYS A 277 9.19 14.06 -7.48
C CYS A 277 10.37 14.65 -6.69
N GLU A 278 10.71 14.03 -5.56
CA GLU A 278 11.89 14.36 -4.76
C GLU A 278 12.67 13.07 -4.51
N ASP A 279 14.00 13.14 -4.60
CA ASP A 279 14.87 11.97 -4.40
C ASP A 279 14.76 11.38 -2.99
N LYS A 280 14.39 12.22 -2.02
CA LYS A 280 14.15 11.82 -0.62
C LYS A 280 12.86 12.44 -0.11
N PRO A 281 11.99 11.68 0.59
CA PRO A 281 10.77 12.21 1.15
C PRO A 281 11.10 13.15 2.31
N ILE A 282 10.76 14.44 2.15
CA ILE A 282 11.00 15.47 3.18
C ILE A 282 9.70 15.74 3.95
N ILE A 283 9.80 15.70 5.28
CA ILE A 283 8.71 16.11 6.17
C ILE A 283 8.56 17.63 6.10
N ARG A 284 7.34 18.10 5.84
CA ARG A 284 7.00 19.53 5.79
C ARG A 284 5.64 19.78 6.43
N THR A 285 5.41 21.01 6.85
CA THR A 285 4.07 21.44 7.26
C THR A 285 3.18 21.55 6.03
N CYS A 286 2.10 20.76 6.00
CA CYS A 286 1.08 20.84 4.95
C CYS A 286 0.38 22.20 5.00
N ALA A 287 0.35 22.92 3.87
CA ALA A 287 -0.19 24.28 3.80
C ALA A 287 -1.67 24.40 4.18
N LEU A 288 -2.45 23.33 4.05
CA LEU A 288 -3.89 23.33 4.34
C LEU A 288 -4.23 22.82 5.73
N THR A 289 -3.58 21.73 6.16
CA THR A 289 -3.87 21.09 7.44
C THR A 289 -3.01 21.63 8.58
N ASN A 290 -1.92 22.33 8.28
CA ASN A 290 -0.89 22.78 9.23
C ASN A 290 -0.30 21.65 10.11
N VAL A 291 -0.25 20.44 9.56
CA VAL A 291 0.35 19.27 10.23
C VAL A 291 1.63 18.89 9.50
N SER A 292 2.69 18.64 10.27
CA SER A 292 4.00 18.21 9.76
C SER A 292 3.96 16.75 9.31
N ARG A 293 4.04 16.50 8.00
CA ARG A 293 3.95 15.17 7.34
C ARG A 293 4.66 15.17 5.99
N PHE A 294 4.74 14.01 5.34
CA PHE A 294 5.12 13.96 3.93
C PHE A 294 4.08 14.70 3.07
N CYS A 295 4.56 15.63 2.27
CA CYS A 295 3.75 16.42 1.34
C CYS A 295 4.17 16.11 -0.10
N PRO A 296 3.76 14.98 -0.68
CA PRO A 296 4.20 14.57 -2.02
C PRO A 296 3.48 15.32 -3.14
N TYR A 297 2.61 16.29 -2.82
CA TYR A 297 1.86 17.06 -3.82
C TYR A 297 2.06 18.56 -3.64
N ARG A 298 1.79 19.29 -4.70
CA ARG A 298 1.71 20.75 -4.68
C ARG A 298 0.45 21.22 -5.41
N VAL A 299 -0.12 22.31 -4.92
CA VAL A 299 -1.29 22.95 -5.51
C VAL A 299 -1.01 24.43 -5.79
N ARG A 300 -1.55 24.93 -6.90
CA ARG A 300 -1.43 26.33 -7.33
C ARG A 300 -2.82 26.83 -7.75
N ILE A 301 -3.22 28.01 -7.26
CA ILE A 301 -4.57 28.56 -7.43
C ILE A 301 -4.78 29.05 -8.87
N ALA A 302 -3.75 29.65 -9.46
CA ALA A 302 -3.70 30.11 -10.84
C ALA A 302 -2.24 30.20 -11.32
N GLU A 303 -2.02 30.31 -12.62
CA GLU A 303 -0.70 30.26 -13.25
C GLU A 303 0.34 31.20 -12.60
N ASP A 304 -0.06 32.41 -12.19
CA ASP A 304 0.83 33.41 -11.58
C ASP A 304 0.94 33.34 -10.05
N THR A 305 0.37 32.31 -9.42
CA THR A 305 0.38 32.16 -7.95
C THR A 305 1.45 31.21 -7.47
N GLN A 306 1.83 31.33 -6.20
CA GLN A 306 2.84 30.46 -5.60
C GLN A 306 2.32 29.02 -5.43
N TRP A 307 3.24 28.06 -5.47
CA TRP A 307 2.96 26.66 -5.17
C TRP A 307 2.88 26.41 -3.67
N HIS A 308 1.83 25.69 -3.25
CA HIS A 308 1.62 25.28 -1.87
C HIS A 308 1.83 23.76 -1.72
N ARG A 309 2.74 23.34 -0.83
CA ARG A 309 2.98 21.90 -0.55
C ARG A 309 1.84 21.35 0.31
N ILE A 310 1.26 20.23 -0.11
CA ILE A 310 0.11 19.61 0.57
C ILE A 310 0.31 18.10 0.76
N SER A 311 -0.34 17.58 1.80
CA SER A 311 -0.34 16.14 2.12
C SER A 311 -1.25 15.35 1.18
N LEU A 312 -1.08 14.02 1.14
CA LEU A 312 -1.98 13.12 0.41
C LEU A 312 -3.44 13.26 0.85
N LEU A 313 -3.68 13.45 2.15
CA LEU A 313 -5.02 13.68 2.71
C LEU A 313 -5.69 14.90 2.08
N ALA A 314 -4.99 16.04 2.07
CA ALA A 314 -5.49 17.27 1.48
C ALA A 314 -5.69 17.13 -0.03
N ARG A 315 -4.73 16.51 -0.72
CA ARG A 315 -4.82 16.21 -2.15
C ARG A 315 -6.06 15.39 -2.49
N ASN A 316 -6.36 14.33 -1.73
CA ASN A 316 -7.50 13.46 -2.03
C ASN A 316 -8.84 14.18 -1.85
N ARG A 317 -8.97 15.01 -0.81
CA ARG A 317 -10.15 15.86 -0.61
C ARG A 317 -10.36 16.84 -1.75
N ILE A 318 -9.29 17.54 -2.17
CA ILE A 318 -9.33 18.46 -3.32
C ILE A 318 -9.68 17.73 -4.61
N ALA A 319 -9.03 16.59 -4.89
CA ALA A 319 -9.24 15.82 -6.11
C ALA A 319 -10.69 15.32 -6.22
N ALA A 320 -11.30 14.82 -5.14
CA ALA A 320 -12.69 14.39 -5.14
C ALA A 320 -13.66 15.54 -5.51
N VAL A 321 -13.40 16.74 -4.98
CA VAL A 321 -14.17 17.94 -5.31
C VAL A 321 -13.93 18.37 -6.76
N CYS A 322 -12.69 18.31 -7.25
CA CYS A 322 -12.35 18.60 -8.65
C CYS A 322 -13.08 17.66 -9.61
N ASP A 323 -13.08 16.35 -9.35
CA ASP A 323 -13.75 15.34 -10.17
C ASP A 323 -15.25 15.65 -10.27
N TYR A 324 -15.89 16.02 -9.16
CA TYR A 324 -17.30 16.43 -9.13
C TYR A 324 -17.57 17.66 -10.00
N PHE A 325 -16.84 18.76 -9.79
CA PHE A 325 -17.06 19.99 -10.57
C PHE A 325 -16.73 19.81 -12.05
N THR A 326 -15.74 18.99 -12.37
CA THR A 326 -15.40 18.62 -13.76
C THR A 326 -16.54 17.88 -14.42
N PHE A 327 -17.11 16.88 -13.74
CA PHE A 327 -18.25 16.12 -14.25
C PHE A 327 -19.48 17.01 -14.45
N VAL A 328 -19.82 17.86 -13.48
CA VAL A 328 -20.92 18.83 -13.60
C VAL A 328 -20.71 19.77 -14.78
N ARG A 329 -19.48 20.27 -14.99
CA ARG A 329 -19.15 21.12 -16.13
C ARG A 329 -19.33 20.38 -17.46
N TYR A 330 -18.94 19.12 -17.54
CA TYR A 330 -19.14 18.32 -18.74
C TYR A 330 -20.61 18.03 -19.05
N MET A 331 -21.45 17.82 -18.03
CA MET A 331 -22.91 17.72 -18.24
C MET A 331 -23.48 19.03 -18.77
N ARG A 332 -23.08 20.16 -18.18
CA ARG A 332 -23.50 21.51 -18.61
C ARG A 332 -23.12 21.83 -20.06
N LEU A 333 -21.93 21.39 -20.49
CA LEU A 333 -21.45 21.56 -21.85
C LEU A 333 -22.03 20.54 -22.84
N GLY A 334 -22.85 19.58 -22.38
CA GLY A 334 -23.41 18.52 -23.22
C GLY A 334 -22.38 17.49 -23.71
N LEU A 335 -21.22 17.39 -23.03
CA LEU A 335 -20.16 16.43 -23.37
C LEU A 335 -20.47 15.01 -22.89
N ILE A 336 -21.38 14.88 -21.92
CA ILE A 336 -21.88 13.60 -21.40
C ILE A 336 -23.21 13.29 -22.08
N LYS A 337 -23.24 12.20 -22.87
CA LYS A 337 -24.44 11.73 -23.59
C LYS A 337 -25.12 10.53 -22.93
N SER A 338 -24.75 10.19 -21.68
CA SER A 338 -25.32 9.05 -20.98
C SER A 338 -26.78 9.29 -20.55
N GLY A 339 -27.53 8.21 -20.34
CA GLY A 339 -28.92 8.29 -19.89
C GLY A 339 -29.04 8.90 -18.49
N ILE A 340 -30.26 9.34 -18.11
CA ILE A 340 -30.49 9.96 -16.78
C ILE A 340 -30.01 9.09 -15.62
N ARG A 341 -30.28 7.79 -15.71
CA ARG A 341 -29.90 6.81 -14.70
C ARG A 341 -28.38 6.67 -14.60
N ASP A 342 -27.70 6.58 -15.72
CA ASP A 342 -26.24 6.44 -15.76
C ASP A 342 -25.56 7.71 -15.25
N SER A 343 -26.00 8.89 -15.72
CA SER A 343 -25.52 10.17 -15.20
C SER A 343 -25.78 10.34 -13.70
N TYR A 344 -26.91 9.84 -13.20
CA TYR A 344 -27.21 9.85 -11.77
C TYR A 344 -26.22 9.01 -10.98
N PHE A 345 -26.02 7.75 -11.36
CA PHE A 345 -25.02 6.90 -10.68
C PHE A 345 -23.59 7.44 -10.86
N ASP A 346 -23.33 8.15 -11.96
CA ASP A 346 -22.07 8.84 -12.13
C ASP A 346 -21.84 9.90 -11.06
N VAL A 347 -22.86 10.72 -10.77
CA VAL A 347 -22.85 11.68 -9.65
C VAL A 347 -22.77 10.97 -8.31
N VAL A 348 -23.54 9.90 -8.07
CA VAL A 348 -23.54 9.16 -6.80
C VAL A 348 -22.14 8.62 -6.49
N ALA A 349 -21.43 8.09 -7.48
CA ALA A 349 -20.06 7.65 -7.31
C ALA A 349 -19.12 8.80 -6.91
N LEU A 350 -19.29 9.99 -7.50
CA LEU A 350 -18.50 11.17 -7.15
C LEU A 350 -18.82 11.66 -5.72
N ARG A 351 -20.09 11.60 -5.30
CA ARG A 351 -20.49 11.87 -3.91
C ARG A 351 -19.90 10.84 -2.95
N LYS A 352 -19.90 9.55 -3.29
CA LYS A 352 -19.22 8.49 -2.52
C LYS A 352 -17.75 8.81 -2.34
N ASN A 353 -17.05 9.21 -3.41
CA ASN A 353 -15.64 9.59 -3.35
C ASN A 353 -15.38 10.77 -2.40
N MET A 354 -16.21 11.82 -2.43
CA MET A 354 -16.12 12.92 -1.48
C MET A 354 -16.42 12.48 -0.05
N CYS A 355 -17.41 11.61 0.17
CA CYS A 355 -17.72 11.05 1.48
C CYS A 355 -16.58 10.21 2.07
N LEU A 356 -15.86 9.46 1.24
CA LEU A 356 -14.66 8.74 1.67
C LEU A 356 -13.51 9.72 1.97
N ALA A 357 -13.30 10.69 1.09
CA ALA A 357 -12.21 11.65 1.22
C ALA A 357 -12.34 12.55 2.47
N LYS A 358 -13.55 13.01 2.82
CA LYS A 358 -13.79 13.81 4.04
C LYS A 358 -13.47 13.03 5.34
N LEU A 359 -13.55 11.71 5.29
CA LEU A 359 -13.19 10.80 6.38
C LEU A 359 -11.72 10.36 6.34
N GLY A 360 -10.96 10.81 5.34
CA GLY A 360 -9.55 10.44 5.14
C GLY A 360 -9.33 9.06 4.53
N LEU A 361 -10.36 8.47 3.93
CA LEU A 361 -10.30 7.18 3.26
C LEU A 361 -9.93 7.35 1.77
N GLY A 362 -9.29 6.32 1.21
CA GLY A 362 -9.01 6.25 -0.22
C GLY A 362 -10.28 6.03 -1.03
N PHE A 363 -10.24 6.43 -2.30
CA PHE A 363 -11.31 6.20 -3.27
C PHE A 363 -10.72 5.97 -4.66
N VAL A 364 -11.52 5.40 -5.57
CA VAL A 364 -11.13 5.21 -6.96
C VAL A 364 -11.47 6.48 -7.74
N PRO A 365 -10.48 7.24 -8.25
CA PRO A 365 -10.76 8.43 -9.04
C PRO A 365 -11.41 8.01 -10.37
N LYS A 366 -12.40 8.78 -10.83
CA LYS A 366 -12.95 8.59 -12.17
C LYS A 366 -12.01 9.24 -13.19
N THR A 367 -10.85 8.61 -13.42
CA THR A 367 -9.90 9.05 -14.45
C THR A 367 -10.40 8.83 -15.87
N ASN A 368 -11.49 8.06 -16.02
CA ASN A 368 -12.16 7.85 -17.30
C ASN A 368 -13.67 7.90 -17.06
N LEU A 369 -14.33 8.95 -17.56
CA LEU A 369 -15.69 8.80 -18.06
C LEU A 369 -15.67 7.55 -18.93
N ARG A 370 -16.56 6.57 -18.68
CA ARG A 370 -16.60 5.29 -19.41
C ARG A 370 -16.19 5.50 -20.87
N ALA A 371 -15.08 4.90 -21.29
CA ALA A 371 -14.73 4.79 -22.69
C ALA A 371 -15.81 3.93 -23.35
N GLY A 372 -16.80 4.60 -23.92
CA GLY A 372 -18.02 4.03 -24.47
C GLY A 372 -18.71 5.07 -25.34
N TYR A 373 -17.95 5.60 -26.30
CA TYR A 373 -18.48 6.13 -27.55
C TYR A 373 -18.12 5.14 -28.66
#